data_AF-A0A136LNW3-F1
#
_entry.id   AF-A0A136LNW3-F1
#
_cell.length_a   1.000
_cell.length_b   1.000
_cell.length_c   1.000
_cell.angle_alpha   90.00
_cell.angle_beta   90.00
_cell.angle_gamma   90.00
#
_symmetry.space_group_name_H-M   'P 1'
#
loop_
_entity.id
_entity.type
_entity.pdbx_description
1 polymer ?
#
loop_
_entity_poly.entity_id
_entity_poly.type
_entity_poly.pdbx_seq_one_letter_code
_entity_poly.pdbx_strand_id
1 'polypeptide(L)'
;MKLRFLILLVIAGVFTGCEDYLDINTDPNNPTDVPVKGLMSVNSMRTATNTANMGYFTSYFVQYLAGPNAGGNTDTHQPIDPNGTWVGIYNVLSNLSDMEVKAEEQGAPNYVGAAKS
;
A
#
# COMPACT_ATOMS: atom_id res chain seq x y z
N MET A 1 45.15 -34.78 -29.01
CA MET A 1 45.15 -34.02 -27.73
C MET A 1 44.45 -32.66 -27.87
N LYS A 2 44.79 -31.82 -28.86
CA LYS A 2 44.15 -30.50 -29.10
C LYS A 2 42.61 -30.53 -29.27
N LEU A 3 42.07 -31.52 -30.00
CA LEU A 3 40.62 -31.62 -30.23
C LEU A 3 39.82 -31.94 -28.95
N ARG A 4 40.37 -32.77 -28.05
CA ARG A 4 39.75 -33.07 -26.75
C ARG A 4 39.72 -31.85 -25.83
N PHE A 5 40.76 -31.01 -25.91
CA PHE A 5 40.85 -29.75 -25.18
C PHE A 5 39.83 -28.72 -25.68
N LEU A 6 39.63 -28.64 -27.00
CA LEU A 6 38.61 -27.80 -27.63
C LEU A 6 37.19 -28.21 -27.23
N ILE A 7 36.90 -29.52 -27.20
CA ILE A 7 35.59 -30.04 -26.79
C ILE A 7 35.31 -29.71 -25.31
N LEU A 8 36.29 -29.87 -24.43
CA LEU A 8 36.16 -29.52 -23.00
C LEU A 8 35.91 -28.01 -22.79
N LEU A 9 36.53 -27.15 -23.60
CA LEU A 9 36.38 -25.70 -23.51
C LEU A 9 35.00 -25.24 -24.00
N VAL A 10 34.45 -25.87 -25.04
CA VAL A 10 33.08 -25.61 -25.51
C VAL A 10 32.06 -26.05 -24.47
N ILE A 11 32.23 -27.24 -23.87
CA ILE A 11 31.32 -27.74 -22.83
C ILE A 11 31.34 -26.83 -21.60
N ALA A 12 32.51 -26.31 -21.19
CA ALA A 12 32.62 -25.37 -20.07
C ALA A 12 31.87 -24.05 -20.31
N GLY A 13 31.83 -23.56 -21.56
CA GLY A 13 31.10 -22.32 -21.91
C GLY A 13 29.58 -22.46 -21.94
N VAL A 14 29.04 -23.68 -22.07
CA VAL A 14 27.57 -23.90 -22.06
C VAL A 14 27.00 -23.74 -20.64
N PHE A 15 27.81 -23.91 -19.59
CA PHE A 15 27.38 -23.77 -18.20
C PHE A 15 27.49 -22.35 -17.64
N THR A 16 28.00 -21.37 -18.40
CA THR A 16 28.11 -19.97 -17.95
C THR A 16 26.94 -19.11 -18.41
N GLY A 17 25.73 -19.68 -18.52
CA GLY A 17 24.53 -18.93 -18.88
C GLY A 17 24.20 -17.85 -17.84
N CYS A 18 23.79 -16.66 -18.29
CA CYS A 18 23.34 -15.58 -17.40
C CYS A 18 21.96 -15.94 -16.82
N GLU A 19 21.93 -16.61 -15.66
CA GLU A 19 20.69 -16.91 -14.93
C GLU A 19 19.88 -15.63 -14.62
N ASP A 20 20.57 -14.52 -14.32
CA ASP A 20 19.94 -13.27 -13.93
C ASP A 20 19.49 -12.38 -15.11
N TYR A 21 19.84 -12.71 -16.37
CA TYR A 21 19.52 -11.83 -17.52
C TYR A 21 18.01 -11.67 -17.75
N LEU A 22 17.21 -12.65 -17.34
CA LEU A 22 15.75 -12.60 -17.42
C LEU A 22 15.07 -12.29 -16.09
N ASP A 23 15.84 -12.04 -15.01
CA ASP A 23 15.30 -11.64 -13.70
C ASP A 23 15.02 -10.13 -13.65
N ILE A 24 14.15 -9.66 -14.55
CA ILE A 24 13.71 -8.26 -14.67
C ILE A 24 12.34 -8.00 -14.02
N ASN A 25 11.75 -9.02 -13.40
CA ASN A 25 10.39 -8.94 -12.84
C ASN A 25 10.35 -8.32 -11.44
N THR A 26 11.50 -7.90 -10.92
CA THR A 26 11.58 -7.11 -9.69
C THR A 26 11.41 -5.64 -10.04
N ASP A 27 10.32 -5.01 -9.59
CA ASP A 27 10.08 -3.58 -9.79
C ASP A 27 11.09 -2.77 -8.96
N PRO A 28 12.05 -2.06 -9.60
CA PRO A 28 13.03 -1.27 -8.86
C PRO A 28 12.42 -0.03 -8.19
N ASN A 29 11.17 0.33 -8.52
CA ASN A 29 10.48 1.53 -8.00
C ASN A 29 9.58 1.23 -6.82
N ASN A 30 9.28 -0.04 -6.54
CA ASN A 30 8.41 -0.42 -5.44
C ASN A 30 9.26 -0.84 -4.23
N PRO A 31 9.21 -0.12 -3.10
CA PRO A 31 9.93 -0.55 -1.91
C PRO A 31 9.41 -1.92 -1.44
N THR A 32 10.32 -2.89 -1.33
CA THR A 32 10.01 -4.23 -0.82
C THR A 32 9.84 -4.26 0.69
N ASP A 33 10.39 -3.27 1.39
CA ASP A 33 10.27 -3.12 2.83
C ASP A 33 10.05 -1.65 3.24
N VAL A 34 8.95 -1.38 3.96
CA VAL A 34 8.64 -0.04 4.46
C VAL A 34 8.94 0.03 5.96
N PRO A 35 9.78 0.95 6.45
CA PRO A 35 10.09 1.05 7.86
C PRO A 35 8.84 1.42 8.69
N VAL A 36 8.76 0.96 9.95
CA VAL A 36 7.60 1.18 10.84
C VAL A 36 7.23 2.67 11.00
N LYS A 37 8.23 3.55 11.03
CA LYS A 37 8.04 5.01 11.06
C LYS A 37 7.38 5.55 9.78
N GLY A 38 7.69 4.95 8.63
CA GLY A 38 7.08 5.28 7.35
C GLY A 38 5.61 4.88 7.33
N LEU A 39 5.30 3.65 7.79
CA LEU A 39 3.92 3.16 7.94
C LEU A 39 3.11 4.08 8.87
N MET A 40 3.66 4.42 10.05
CA MET A 40 3.00 5.34 10.99
C MET A 40 2.66 6.68 10.36
N SER A 41 3.61 7.27 9.63
CA SER A 41 3.44 8.60 9.02
C SER A 41 2.35 8.58 7.93
N VAL A 42 2.40 7.59 7.04
CA VAL A 42 1.43 7.45 5.94
C VAL A 42 0.04 7.11 6.48
N ASN A 43 -0.05 6.21 7.46
CA ASN A 43 -1.33 5.81 8.04
C ASN A 43 -1.98 6.96 8.79
N SER A 44 -1.23 7.73 9.58
CA SER A 44 -1.77 8.90 10.30
C SER A 44 -2.41 9.92 9.34
N MET A 45 -1.72 10.25 8.26
CA MET A 45 -2.22 11.19 7.25
C MET A 45 -3.46 10.62 6.52
N ARG A 46 -3.40 9.36 6.08
CA ARG A 46 -4.51 8.74 5.35
C ARG A 46 -5.74 8.55 6.22
N THR A 47 -5.58 8.19 7.50
CA THR A 47 -6.69 8.15 8.47
C THR A 47 -7.35 9.51 8.56
N ALA A 48 -6.59 10.59 8.74
CA ALA A 48 -7.15 11.94 8.81
C ALA A 48 -7.93 12.32 7.54
N THR A 49 -7.37 12.07 6.36
CA THR A 49 -8.04 12.34 5.09
C THR A 49 -9.32 11.51 4.90
N ASN A 50 -9.28 10.21 5.19
CA ASN A 50 -10.45 9.34 5.06
C ASN A 50 -11.56 9.72 6.03
N THR A 51 -11.22 10.08 7.27
CA THR A 51 -12.18 10.59 8.26
C THR A 51 -12.81 11.89 7.80
N ALA A 52 -12.03 12.82 7.25
CA ALA A 52 -12.57 14.07 6.69
C ALA A 52 -13.52 13.81 5.52
N ASN A 53 -13.17 12.90 4.61
CA ASN A 53 -14.02 12.51 3.48
C ASN A 53 -15.33 11.88 3.94
N MET A 54 -15.27 10.96 4.92
CA MET A 54 -16.46 10.35 5.50
C MET A 54 -17.34 11.42 6.18
N GLY A 55 -16.71 12.30 6.98
CA GLY A 55 -17.38 13.41 7.65
C GLY A 55 -18.09 14.33 6.66
N TYR A 56 -17.48 14.62 5.51
CA TYR A 56 -18.10 15.39 4.43
C TYR A 56 -19.40 14.74 3.96
N PHE A 57 -19.38 13.44 3.61
CA PHE A 57 -20.60 12.74 3.20
C PHE A 57 -21.68 12.74 4.28
N THR A 58 -21.33 12.31 5.49
CA THR A 58 -22.29 12.17 6.59
C THR A 58 -22.92 13.50 6.99
N SER A 59 -22.17 14.60 6.90
CA SER A 59 -22.64 15.93 7.31
C SER A 59 -23.84 16.43 6.49
N TYR A 60 -23.97 16.03 5.22
CA TYR A 60 -25.16 16.36 4.42
C TYR A 60 -26.37 15.51 4.82
N PHE A 61 -26.18 14.22 5.11
CA PHE A 61 -27.27 13.33 5.55
C PHE A 61 -27.83 13.70 6.92
N VAL A 62 -26.98 14.19 7.84
CA VAL A 62 -27.42 14.68 9.15
C VAL A 62 -27.70 16.20 9.17
N GLN A 63 -27.71 16.84 8.00
CA GLN A 63 -28.09 18.24 7.80
C GLN A 63 -27.22 19.26 8.56
N TYR A 64 -25.96 18.93 8.88
CA TYR A 64 -24.97 19.93 9.30
C TYR A 64 -24.45 20.77 8.14
N LEU A 65 -24.45 20.23 6.93
CA LEU A 65 -24.14 20.94 5.70
C LEU A 65 -25.34 20.88 4.74
N ALA A 66 -25.46 21.90 3.89
CA ALA A 66 -26.40 21.95 2.78
C ALA A 66 -25.68 22.44 1.52
N GLY A 67 -26.06 21.91 0.36
CA GLY A 67 -25.53 22.40 -0.91
C GLY A 67 -26.08 23.80 -1.21
N PRO A 68 -25.26 24.72 -1.75
CA PRO A 68 -25.77 26.01 -2.22
C PRO A 68 -26.55 25.88 -3.54
N ASN A 69 -26.41 24.74 -4.23
CA ASN A 69 -27.07 24.45 -5.49
C ASN A 69 -28.35 23.63 -5.25
N ALA A 70 -29.38 23.85 -6.05
CA ALA A 70 -30.58 23.03 -5.99
C ALA A 70 -30.26 21.59 -6.42
N GLY A 71 -30.63 20.61 -5.58
CA GLY A 71 -30.65 19.19 -5.97
C GLY A 71 -29.31 18.47 -5.88
N GLY A 72 -28.44 18.80 -4.91
CA GLY A 72 -27.25 18.00 -4.67
C GLY A 72 -27.62 16.57 -4.27
N ASN A 73 -26.99 15.55 -4.86
CA ASN A 73 -27.37 14.15 -4.55
C ASN A 73 -27.25 13.83 -3.05
N THR A 74 -26.23 14.39 -2.36
CA THR A 74 -26.01 14.21 -0.93
C THR A 74 -27.03 14.93 -0.04
N ASP A 75 -27.52 16.11 -0.42
CA ASP A 75 -28.50 16.89 0.38
C ASP A 75 -29.96 16.50 0.09
N THR A 76 -30.23 15.97 -1.09
CA THR A 76 -31.55 15.43 -1.50
C THR A 76 -31.69 13.92 -1.27
N HIS A 77 -30.76 13.31 -0.52
CA HIS A 77 -30.80 11.90 -0.13
C HIS A 77 -30.90 10.93 -1.32
N GLN A 78 -30.32 11.31 -2.46
CA GLN A 78 -30.16 10.42 -3.60
C GLN A 78 -29.03 9.43 -3.34
N PRO A 79 -29.03 8.26 -4.03
CA PRO A 79 -27.91 7.35 -3.97
C PRO A 79 -26.58 8.03 -4.34
N ILE A 80 -25.55 7.76 -3.54
CA ILE A 80 -24.18 8.22 -3.76
C ILE A 80 -23.22 7.02 -3.76
N ASP A 81 -22.04 7.20 -4.34
CA ASP A 81 -20.97 6.20 -4.34
C ASP A 81 -19.77 6.68 -3.49
N PRO A 82 -19.61 6.18 -2.25
CA PRO A 82 -18.46 6.47 -1.40
C PRO A 82 -17.31 5.43 -1.56
N ASN A 83 -17.29 4.62 -2.62
CA ASN A 83 -16.33 3.51 -2.78
C ASN A 83 -14.86 3.95 -2.66
N GLY A 84 -14.50 5.15 -3.13
CA GLY A 84 -13.14 5.67 -2.96
C GLY A 84 -12.73 5.84 -1.50
N THR A 85 -13.63 6.33 -0.65
CA THR A 85 -13.40 6.45 0.80
C THR A 85 -13.36 5.07 1.47
N TRP A 86 -14.23 4.16 1.05
CA TRP A 86 -14.22 2.77 1.53
C TRP A 86 -12.88 2.09 1.27
N VAL A 87 -12.42 2.08 0.02
CA VAL A 87 -11.11 1.54 -0.37
C VAL A 87 -9.98 2.21 0.40
N GLY A 88 -10.05 3.54 0.56
CA GLY A 88 -9.09 4.30 1.35
C GLY A 88 -8.96 3.82 2.80
N ILE A 89 -10.10 3.57 3.46
CA ILE A 89 -10.14 3.08 4.85
C ILE A 89 -9.53 1.67 4.93
N TYR A 90 -9.90 0.76 4.03
CA TYR A 90 -9.35 -0.61 4.06
C TYR A 90 -7.85 -0.67 3.77
N ASN A 91 -7.34 0.20 2.90
CA ASN A 91 -5.91 0.32 2.68
C ASN A 91 -5.16 0.79 3.95
N VAL A 92 -5.75 1.71 4.72
CA VAL A 92 -5.20 2.11 6.02
C VAL A 92 -5.20 0.95 7.00
N LEU A 93 -6.31 0.21 7.10
CA LEU A 93 -6.41 -0.95 8.00
C LEU A 93 -5.38 -2.03 7.66
N SER A 94 -5.16 -2.31 6.36
CA SER A 94 -4.13 -3.23 5.91
C SER A 94 -2.73 -2.78 6.35
N ASN A 95 -2.39 -1.51 6.10
CA ASN A 95 -1.09 -0.98 6.49
C ASN A 95 -0.90 -0.90 8.02
N LEU A 96 -1.97 -0.72 8.80
CA LEU A 96 -1.91 -0.74 10.27
C LEU A 96 -1.65 -2.16 10.77
N SER A 97 -2.24 -3.18 10.14
CA SER A 97 -1.93 -4.59 10.41
C SER A 97 -0.44 -4.90 10.16
N ASP A 98 0.10 -4.44 9.03
CA ASP A 98 1.53 -4.61 8.74
C ASP A 98 2.42 -3.85 9.74
N MET A 99 1.98 -2.65 10.15
CA MET A 99 2.66 -1.84 11.14
C MET A 99 2.68 -2.50 12.52
N GLU A 100 1.58 -3.16 12.93
CA GLU A 100 1.48 -3.92 14.17
C GLU A 100 2.51 -5.06 14.18
N VAL A 101 2.46 -5.95 13.19
CA VAL A 101 3.37 -7.11 13.10
C VAL A 101 4.82 -6.65 13.14
N LYS A 102 5.16 -5.66 12.32
CA LYS A 102 6.52 -5.15 12.24
C LYS A 102 6.98 -4.45 13.53
N ALA A 103 6.08 -3.77 14.22
CA ALA A 103 6.39 -3.15 15.51
C ALA A 103 6.59 -4.19 16.62
N GLU A 104 5.83 -5.29 16.61
CA GLU A 104 6.01 -6.42 17.53
C GLU A 104 7.38 -7.09 17.31
N GLU A 105 7.74 -7.38 16.07
CA GLU A 105 9.06 -7.93 15.70
C GLU A 105 10.23 -7.03 16.14
N GLN A 106 10.03 -5.71 16.11
CA GLN A 106 11.04 -4.72 16.52
C GLN A 106 11.02 -4.41 18.02
N GLY A 107 10.12 -5.00 18.80
CA GLY A 107 9.97 -4.68 20.23
C GLY A 107 9.60 -3.22 20.48
N ALA A 108 8.79 -2.61 19.60
CA ALA A 108 8.46 -1.19 19.61
C ALA A 108 6.99 -0.95 20.04
N PRO A 109 6.65 -1.05 21.34
CA PRO A 109 5.27 -1.08 21.83
C PRO A 109 4.49 0.22 21.59
N ASN A 110 5.18 1.35 21.44
CA ASN A 110 4.56 2.62 21.09
C ASN A 110 3.92 2.58 19.70
N TYR A 111 4.54 1.88 18.74
CA TYR A 111 3.96 1.70 17.41
C TYR A 111 2.86 0.65 17.41
N VAL A 112 2.98 -0.43 18.20
CA VAL A 112 1.89 -1.40 18.40
C VAL A 112 0.64 -0.71 18.95
N GLY A 113 0.81 0.13 19.98
CA GLY A 113 -0.30 0.89 20.56
C GLY A 113 -0.95 1.83 19.54
N ALA A 114 -0.15 2.54 18.75
CA ALA A 114 -0.65 3.43 17.71
C ALA A 114 -1.34 2.68 16.55
N ALA A 115 -0.92 1.46 16.23
CA ALA A 115 -1.56 0.65 15.20
C ALA A 115 -2.97 0.18 15.61
N LYS A 116 -3.20 -0.02 16.91
CA LYS A 116 -4.44 -0.56 17.49
C LYS A 116 -5.45 0.51 17.91
N SER A 117 -5.05 1.78 17.98
CA SER A 117 -5.90 2.92 18.38
C SER A 117 -6.68 3.50 17.22
#